data_AF-A0A3N5X3E9-F1
#
_entry.id   AF-A0A3N5X3E9-F1
#
_cell.length_a   1.000
_cell.length_b   1.000
_cell.length_c   1.000
_cell.angle_alpha   90.00
_cell.angle_beta   90.00
_cell.angle_gamma   90.00
#
_symmetry.space_group_name_H-M   'P 1'
#
loop_
_entity.id
_entity.type
_entity.pdbx_description
1 polymer ?
#
loop_
_entity_poly.entity_id
_entity_poly.type
_entity_poly.pdbx_seq_one_letter_code
_entity_poly.pdbx_strand_id
1 'polypeptide(L)'
;MNRLKLVVLMIGLTLLVMAIPSAVKADEWNKQTTVSFSQPFEIPGPSAQILPAGRYVFKLLDSSTNRHIVQIFNQDQSHIFATILAIPNYRLRSTDKTVMTFRERAVGSPEALRAWFYPGNTWGQEFVYPKTRAIELAKITHEPVLAMPADLAFNITTPVKSADEPPVLALKEAPVTAVKPTGEEVDVAEVVESPPVQSAAVMPETAGLLPLLGLIGLLSVGAGIALSAFGKGSA
;
A
#
# COMPACT_ATOMS: atom_id res chain seq x y z
N MET A 1 3.31 -57.37 9.05
CA MET A 1 4.34 -56.35 8.70
C MET A 1 3.98 -55.46 7.51
N ASN A 2 3.11 -55.88 6.58
CA ASN A 2 2.80 -55.10 5.36
C ASN A 2 1.75 -53.99 5.54
N ARG A 3 0.82 -54.13 6.50
CA ARG A 3 -0.25 -53.12 6.72
C ARG A 3 0.23 -51.86 7.45
N LEU A 4 1.20 -52.01 8.37
CA LEU A 4 1.79 -50.88 9.09
C LEU A 4 2.60 -49.96 8.17
N LYS A 5 3.32 -50.54 7.21
CA LYS A 5 4.07 -49.78 6.19
C LYS A 5 3.15 -48.97 5.26
N LEU A 6 1.99 -49.53 4.93
CA LEU A 6 0.99 -48.85 4.08
C LEU A 6 0.37 -47.64 4.79
N VAL A 7 0.09 -47.76 6.09
CA VAL A 7 -0.47 -46.67 6.91
C VAL A 7 0.54 -45.53 7.08
N VAL A 8 1.82 -45.85 7.32
CA VAL A 8 2.89 -44.85 7.44
C VAL A 8 3.13 -44.14 6.10
N LEU A 9 3.06 -44.85 4.97
CA LEU A 9 3.20 -44.26 3.63
C LEU A 9 2.06 -43.27 3.31
N MET A 10 0.82 -43.61 3.69
CA MET A 10 -0.35 -42.75 3.46
C MET A 10 -0.32 -41.49 4.35
N ILE A 11 0.14 -41.60 5.59
CA ILE A 11 0.34 -40.45 6.50
C ILE A 11 1.49 -39.55 6.01
N GLY A 12 2.57 -40.14 5.49
CA GLY A 12 3.68 -39.38 4.89
C GLY A 12 3.26 -38.61 3.64
N LEU A 13 2.38 -39.19 2.81
CA LEU A 13 1.92 -38.56 1.58
C LEU A 13 0.94 -37.41 1.83
N THR A 14 0.07 -37.51 2.85
CA THR A 14 -0.84 -36.41 3.22
C THR A 14 -0.12 -35.23 3.87
N LEU A 15 0.93 -35.47 4.66
CA LEU A 15 1.78 -34.41 5.20
C LEU A 15 2.55 -33.64 4.12
N LEU A 16 2.90 -34.31 3.01
CA LEU A 16 3.64 -33.68 1.91
C LEU A 16 2.78 -32.71 1.08
N VAL A 17 1.46 -32.94 0.98
CA VAL A 17 0.54 -32.07 0.22
C VAL A 17 0.20 -30.77 0.97
N MET A 18 0.25 -30.77 2.31
CA MET A 18 0.10 -29.55 3.13
C MET A 18 1.36 -28.66 3.15
N ALA A 19 2.50 -29.16 2.66
CA ALA A 19 3.78 -28.44 2.67
C ALA A 19 4.02 -27.56 1.44
N ILE A 20 3.00 -27.29 0.62
CA ILE A 20 3.11 -26.29 -0.46
C ILE A 20 2.76 -24.93 0.16
N PRO A 21 3.74 -24.07 0.54
CA PRO A 21 3.43 -22.72 0.95
C PRO A 21 2.79 -22.02 -0.25
N SER A 22 1.49 -21.74 -0.17
CA SER A 22 0.89 -20.71 -1.00
C SER A 22 1.65 -19.42 -0.71
N ALA A 23 2.39 -18.92 -1.70
CA ALA A 23 3.05 -17.62 -1.64
C ALA A 23 1.98 -16.51 -1.71
N VAL A 24 1.11 -16.46 -0.70
CA VAL A 24 0.32 -15.28 -0.40
C VAL A 24 1.34 -14.30 0.14
N LYS A 25 1.80 -13.37 -0.71
CA LYS A 25 2.50 -12.20 -0.20
C LYS A 25 1.51 -11.48 0.70
N ALA A 26 1.67 -11.60 2.01
CA ALA A 26 1.01 -10.73 2.97
C ALA A 26 1.19 -9.29 2.46
N ASP A 27 0.10 -8.51 2.41
CA ASP A 27 0.17 -7.12 2.00
C ASP A 27 1.15 -6.42 2.94
N GLU A 28 2.32 -6.05 2.42
CA GLU A 28 3.36 -5.42 3.22
C GLU A 28 2.82 -4.05 3.62
N TRP A 29 2.48 -3.87 4.90
CA TRP A 29 1.69 -2.74 5.37
C TRP A 29 2.26 -1.37 4.95
N ASN A 30 3.60 -1.27 4.93
CA ASN A 30 4.32 -0.04 4.59
C ASN A 30 4.46 0.16 3.07
N LYS A 31 4.05 -0.81 2.25
CA LYS A 31 4.11 -0.79 0.80
C LYS A 31 5.47 -0.34 0.28
N GLN A 32 6.56 -0.73 0.92
CA GLN A 32 7.90 -0.24 0.58
C GLN A 32 8.22 -0.49 -0.90
N THR A 33 8.63 0.56 -1.63
CA THR A 33 9.09 0.45 -3.02
C THR A 33 10.38 1.21 -3.22
N THR A 34 11.31 0.63 -3.98
CA THR A 34 12.52 1.31 -4.42
C THR A 34 12.36 1.69 -5.88
N VAL A 35 12.45 2.99 -6.18
CA VAL A 35 12.27 3.54 -7.53
C VAL A 35 13.55 4.22 -7.98
N SER A 36 13.90 4.02 -9.26
CA SER A 36 15.05 4.67 -9.90
C SER A 36 14.55 5.79 -10.81
N PHE A 37 15.10 6.98 -10.64
CA PHE A 37 14.78 8.16 -11.44
C PHE A 37 16.01 8.52 -12.27
N SER A 38 15.84 8.62 -13.58
CA SER A 38 16.92 8.96 -14.52
C SER A 38 17.15 10.46 -14.67
N GLN A 39 16.26 11.29 -14.12
CA GLN A 39 16.32 12.74 -14.18
C GLN A 39 15.96 13.32 -12.80
N PRO A 40 16.38 14.56 -12.49
CA PRO A 40 15.91 15.25 -11.30
C PRO A 40 14.38 15.40 -11.34
N PHE A 41 13.75 15.34 -10.17
CA PHE A 41 12.31 15.47 -10.01
C PHE A 41 11.99 16.25 -8.73
N GLU A 42 10.82 16.87 -8.69
CA GLU A 42 10.36 17.66 -7.55
C GLU A 42 9.45 16.84 -6.66
N ILE A 43 9.64 16.96 -5.34
CA ILE A 43 8.73 16.44 -4.32
C ILE A 43 8.11 17.60 -3.52
N PRO A 44 6.97 17.38 -2.84
CA PRO A 44 6.44 18.35 -1.89
C PRO A 44 7.47 18.74 -0.83
N GLY A 45 7.53 20.04 -0.53
CA GLY A 45 8.41 20.60 0.50
C GLY A 45 8.13 22.10 0.70
N PRO A 46 8.78 22.76 1.68
CA PRO A 46 8.65 24.20 1.97
C PRO A 46 8.81 25.11 0.75
N SER A 47 9.58 24.65 -0.22
CA SER A 47 9.83 25.28 -1.52
C SER A 47 9.88 24.16 -2.59
N ALA A 48 10.27 24.49 -3.82
CA ALA A 48 10.50 23.49 -4.86
C ALA A 48 11.67 22.58 -4.48
N GLN A 49 11.38 21.49 -3.76
CA GLN A 49 12.37 20.53 -3.29
C GLN A 49 12.70 19.56 -4.42
N ILE A 50 13.84 19.78 -5.07
CA ILE A 50 14.32 18.94 -6.18
C ILE A 50 15.24 17.86 -5.65
N LEU A 51 14.89 16.61 -5.92
CA LEU A 51 15.79 15.47 -5.75
C LEU A 51 16.53 15.18 -7.06
N PRO A 52 17.85 14.90 -7.01
CA PRO A 52 18.61 14.54 -8.20
C PRO A 52 18.17 13.18 -8.76
N ALA A 53 18.63 12.85 -9.97
CA ALA A 53 18.52 11.49 -10.49
C ALA A 53 19.18 10.51 -9.52
N GLY A 54 18.54 9.38 -9.26
CA GLY A 54 18.99 8.45 -8.24
C GLY A 54 17.96 7.40 -7.86
N ARG A 55 18.28 6.63 -6.82
CA ARG A 55 17.41 5.58 -6.27
C ARG A 55 16.89 6.00 -4.91
N TYR A 56 15.57 5.95 -4.77
CA TYR A 56 14.86 6.40 -3.58
C TYR A 56 13.91 5.31 -3.10
N VAL A 57 13.68 5.27 -1.79
CA VAL A 57 12.75 4.32 -1.17
C VAL A 57 11.52 5.08 -0.68
N PHE A 58 10.35 4.66 -1.17
CA PHE A 58 9.04 5.17 -0.77
C PHE A 58 8.41 4.18 0.18
N LYS A 59 7.88 4.66 1.31
CA LYS A 59 7.16 3.83 2.29
C LYS A 59 5.99 4.58 2.89
N LEU A 60 4.95 3.86 3.29
CA LEU A 60 3.94 4.36 4.20
C LEU A 60 4.50 4.34 5.62
N LEU A 61 4.44 5.48 6.29
CA LEU A 61 4.69 5.60 7.73
C LEU A 61 3.43 5.27 8.53
N ASP A 62 2.28 5.69 8.01
CA ASP A 62 0.97 5.41 8.58
C ASP A 62 -0.01 5.04 7.47
N SER A 63 -0.70 3.92 7.66
CA SER A 63 -1.75 3.42 6.78
C SER A 63 -3.09 3.30 7.50
N SER A 64 -3.22 3.83 8.72
CA SER A 64 -4.48 3.88 9.45
C SER A 64 -5.52 4.67 8.63
N THR A 65 -6.77 4.27 8.79
CA THR A 65 -7.78 4.14 7.72
C THR A 65 -8.11 5.42 6.93
N ASN A 66 -7.66 6.61 7.35
CA ASN A 66 -8.04 7.87 6.73
C ASN A 66 -6.88 8.82 6.35
N ARG A 67 -5.64 8.61 6.82
CA ARG A 67 -4.56 9.58 6.61
C ARG A 67 -3.30 8.89 6.10
N HIS A 68 -2.99 9.14 4.82
CA HIS A 68 -1.91 8.48 4.11
C HIS A 68 -0.63 9.31 4.22
N ILE A 69 0.36 8.81 4.95
CA ILE A 69 1.64 9.50 5.12
C ILE A 69 2.75 8.69 4.45
N VAL A 70 3.42 9.28 3.48
CA VAL A 70 4.50 8.66 2.70
C VAL A 70 5.84 9.26 3.11
N GLN A 71 6.82 8.41 3.38
CA GLN A 71 8.21 8.82 3.57
C GLN A 71 9.04 8.49 2.34
N ILE A 72 9.94 9.42 2.01
CA ILE A 72 10.93 9.27 0.94
C ILE A 72 12.31 9.24 1.58
N PHE A 73 13.01 8.13 1.36
CA PHE A 73 14.37 7.91 1.86
C PHE A 73 15.38 7.84 0.71
N ASN A 74 16.66 7.99 1.05
CA ASN A 74 17.75 7.48 0.22
C ASN A 74 17.72 5.94 0.11
N GLN A 75 18.51 5.39 -0.82
CA GLN A 75 18.51 3.96 -1.16
C GLN A 75 18.77 3.03 0.04
N ASP A 76 19.71 3.40 0.92
CA ASP A 76 20.11 2.67 2.12
C ASP A 76 19.24 3.00 3.34
N GLN A 77 18.27 3.91 3.20
CA GLN A 77 17.31 4.32 4.24
C GLN A 77 17.95 4.95 5.48
N SER A 78 19.16 5.49 5.33
CA SER A 78 19.86 6.22 6.39
C SER A 78 19.41 7.69 6.52
N HIS A 79 18.76 8.24 5.49
CA HIS A 79 18.30 9.61 5.44
C HIS A 79 16.88 9.73 4.89
N ILE A 80 16.04 10.50 5.60
CA ILE A 80 14.69 10.88 5.18
C ILE A 80 14.76 12.22 4.47
N PHE A 81 14.36 12.26 3.21
CA PHE A 81 14.23 13.51 2.44
C PHE A 81 12.92 14.23 2.73
N ALA A 82 11.84 13.48 2.93
CA ALA A 82 10.52 14.04 3.17
C ALA A 82 9.55 13.05 3.82
N THR A 83 8.60 13.57 4.59
CA THR A 83 7.41 12.91 5.14
C THR A 83 6.17 13.67 4.66
N ILE A 84 5.42 13.09 3.74
CA ILE A 84 4.47 13.81 2.89
C ILE A 84 3.06 13.29 3.14
N LEU A 85 2.12 14.24 3.30
CA LEU A 85 0.70 13.95 3.30
C LEU A 85 0.22 13.59 1.89
N ALA A 86 -0.56 12.52 1.79
CA ALA A 86 -1.20 12.09 0.57
C ALA A 86 -2.67 11.76 0.80
N ILE A 87 -3.40 11.58 -0.30
CA ILE A 87 -4.77 11.08 -0.31
C ILE A 87 -4.91 9.92 -1.31
N PRO A 88 -5.95 9.06 -1.19
CA PRO A 88 -6.20 8.00 -2.16
C PRO A 88 -6.43 8.55 -3.56
N ASN A 89 -5.74 7.98 -4.55
CA ASN A 89 -6.01 8.17 -5.96
C ASN A 89 -6.36 6.82 -6.60
N TYR A 90 -7.58 6.68 -7.10
CA TYR A 90 -8.08 5.43 -7.65
C TYR A 90 -7.83 5.32 -9.16
N ARG A 91 -7.61 4.09 -9.63
CA ARG A 91 -7.46 3.75 -11.05
C ARG A 91 -8.30 2.52 -11.38
N LEU A 92 -8.83 2.46 -12.60
CA LEU A 92 -9.68 1.35 -13.06
C LEU A 92 -8.97 -0.01 -13.09
N ARG A 93 -7.66 -0.03 -13.36
CA ARG A 93 -6.88 -1.26 -13.47
C ARG A 93 -5.58 -1.13 -12.70
N SER A 94 -5.25 -2.18 -11.95
CA SER A 94 -3.92 -2.31 -11.35
C SER A 94 -2.89 -2.73 -12.40
N THR A 95 -1.62 -2.61 -12.03
CA THR A 95 -0.47 -3.05 -12.83
C THR A 95 0.45 -3.85 -11.93
N ASP A 96 1.21 -4.80 -12.49
CA ASP A 96 2.14 -5.62 -11.71
C ASP A 96 3.43 -4.88 -11.29
N LYS A 97 3.54 -3.59 -11.64
CA LYS A 97 4.70 -2.75 -11.40
C LYS A 97 4.31 -1.49 -10.63
N THR A 98 5.30 -0.90 -9.96
CA THR A 98 5.14 0.43 -9.36
C THR A 98 4.93 1.44 -10.47
N VAL A 99 3.94 2.32 -10.30
CA VAL A 99 3.70 3.43 -11.23
C VAL A 99 3.89 4.74 -10.47
N MET A 100 4.71 5.62 -11.02
CA MET A 100 4.85 7.01 -10.59
C MET A 100 4.24 7.89 -11.67
N THR A 101 3.39 8.83 -11.27
CA THR A 101 2.88 9.87 -12.17
C THR A 101 3.47 11.20 -11.78
N PHE A 102 3.62 12.08 -12.77
CA PHE A 102 4.18 13.40 -12.58
C PHE A 102 3.27 14.44 -13.22
N ARG A 103 3.38 15.67 -12.74
CA ARG A 103 2.80 16.85 -13.39
C ARG A 103 3.84 17.43 -14.33
N GLU A 104 3.43 17.65 -15.58
CA GLU A 104 4.28 18.24 -16.61
C GLU A 104 4.72 19.66 -16.21
N ARG A 105 5.94 20.04 -16.60
CA ARG A 105 6.45 21.40 -16.43
C ARG A 105 7.00 21.91 -17.75
N ALA A 106 7.29 23.21 -17.79
CA ALA A 106 7.98 23.84 -18.91
C ALA A 106 9.24 23.03 -19.30
N VAL A 107 9.59 23.05 -20.58
CA VAL A 107 10.75 22.32 -21.10
C VAL A 107 12.01 22.68 -20.32
N GLY A 108 12.75 21.65 -19.86
CA GLY A 108 14.00 21.81 -19.10
C GLY A 108 13.83 21.91 -17.58
N SER A 109 12.60 21.83 -17.06
CA SER A 109 12.30 21.85 -15.64
C SER A 109 11.97 20.46 -15.08
N PRO A 110 12.54 20.03 -13.94
CA PRO A 110 12.23 18.75 -13.28
C PRO A 110 10.73 18.50 -13.05
N GLU A 111 10.16 17.40 -13.51
CA GLU A 111 8.73 17.12 -13.32
C GLU A 111 8.34 17.04 -11.83
N ALA A 112 7.11 17.40 -11.49
CA ALA A 112 6.63 17.38 -10.10
C ALA A 112 5.90 16.07 -9.79
N LEU A 113 6.32 15.37 -8.73
CA LEU A 113 5.75 14.08 -8.36
C LEU A 113 4.26 14.22 -8.00
N ARG A 114 3.40 13.55 -8.76
CA ARG A 114 1.95 13.62 -8.57
C ARG A 114 1.46 12.50 -7.68
N ALA A 115 1.66 11.25 -8.10
CA ALA A 115 1.15 10.11 -7.37
C ALA A 115 2.04 8.87 -7.46
N TRP A 116 1.91 8.01 -6.46
CA TRP A 116 2.62 6.75 -6.31
C TRP A 116 1.65 5.58 -6.16
N PHE A 117 1.72 4.61 -7.06
CA PHE A 117 0.90 3.40 -7.05
C PHE A 117 1.77 2.17 -6.78
N TYR A 118 1.43 1.45 -5.70
CA TYR A 118 2.06 0.17 -5.37
C TYR A 118 1.62 -0.94 -6.35
N PRO A 119 2.50 -1.90 -6.72
CA PRO A 119 2.15 -3.02 -7.57
C PRO A 119 0.90 -3.78 -7.10
N GLY A 120 0.03 -4.16 -8.03
CA GLY A 120 -1.20 -4.92 -7.73
C GLY A 120 -2.35 -4.07 -7.19
N ASN A 121 -2.13 -2.83 -6.72
CA ASN A 121 -3.21 -2.00 -6.16
C ASN A 121 -3.97 -1.22 -7.25
N THR A 122 -5.28 -1.10 -7.05
CA THR A 122 -6.18 -0.24 -7.86
C THR A 122 -6.24 1.20 -7.35
N TRP A 123 -5.41 1.54 -6.37
CA TRP A 123 -5.28 2.89 -5.85
C TRP A 123 -3.85 3.17 -5.39
N GLY A 124 -3.53 4.46 -5.28
CA GLY A 124 -2.22 4.97 -4.91
C GLY A 124 -2.32 6.20 -4.00
N GLN A 125 -1.17 6.81 -3.78
CA GLN A 125 -1.01 8.00 -2.95
C GLN A 125 -0.83 9.20 -3.87
N GLU A 126 -1.79 10.11 -3.95
CA GLU A 126 -1.60 11.42 -4.61
C GLU A 126 -1.11 12.43 -3.59
N PHE A 127 0.02 13.07 -3.90
CA PHE A 127 0.76 13.90 -2.96
C PHE A 127 0.15 15.29 -2.82
N VAL A 128 0.07 15.77 -1.58
CA VAL A 128 -0.42 17.11 -1.23
C VAL A 128 0.76 18.07 -1.15
N TYR A 129 0.67 19.19 -1.89
CA TYR A 129 1.70 20.23 -1.91
C TYR A 129 1.35 21.37 -0.95
N PRO A 130 2.33 22.13 -0.43
CA PRO A 130 2.06 23.39 0.24
C PRO A 130 1.35 24.37 -0.70
N LYS A 131 0.33 25.09 -0.20
CA LYS A 131 -0.56 25.94 -0.99
C LYS A 131 0.18 26.89 -1.94
N THR A 132 1.24 27.52 -1.47
CA THR A 132 2.07 28.41 -2.30
C THR A 132 2.56 27.71 -3.57
N ARG A 133 3.10 26.48 -3.43
CA ARG A 133 3.60 25.71 -4.57
C ARG A 133 2.48 25.07 -5.39
N ALA A 134 1.39 24.65 -4.74
CA ALA A 134 0.22 24.11 -5.41
C ALA A 134 -0.40 25.12 -6.40
N ILE A 135 -0.49 26.41 -6.02
CA ILE A 135 -0.96 27.49 -6.91
C ILE A 135 -0.05 27.62 -8.14
N GLU A 136 1.27 27.59 -7.96
CA GLU A 136 2.23 27.69 -9.06
C GLU A 136 2.11 26.50 -10.01
N LEU A 137 2.03 25.28 -9.46
CA LEU A 137 1.87 24.07 -10.24
C LEU A 137 0.54 24.10 -11.01
N ALA A 138 -0.56 24.46 -10.37
CA ALA A 138 -1.88 24.52 -11.01
C ALA A 138 -1.92 25.51 -12.19
N LYS A 139 -1.25 26.66 -12.05
CA LYS A 139 -1.13 27.65 -13.14
C LYS A 139 -0.32 27.12 -14.32
N ILE A 140 0.74 26.36 -14.05
CA ILE A 140 1.61 25.83 -15.11
C ILE A 140 0.93 24.66 -15.83
N THR A 141 0.36 23.72 -15.07
CA THR A 141 -0.20 22.47 -15.60
C THR A 141 -1.61 22.67 -16.13
N HIS A 142 -2.28 23.76 -15.78
CA HIS A 142 -3.71 23.99 -16.04
C HIS A 142 -4.61 22.90 -15.42
N GLU A 143 -4.11 22.22 -14.39
CA GLU A 143 -4.83 21.19 -13.65
C GLU A 143 -4.98 21.59 -12.18
N PRO A 144 -6.04 21.17 -11.50
CA PRO A 144 -6.11 21.30 -10.05
C PRO A 144 -4.97 20.54 -9.35
N VAL A 145 -4.44 21.14 -8.27
CA VAL A 145 -3.38 20.56 -7.45
C VAL A 145 -3.80 20.51 -6.00
N LEU A 146 -3.60 19.36 -5.36
CA LEU A 146 -3.88 19.19 -3.93
C LEU A 146 -2.97 20.08 -3.09
N ALA A 147 -3.59 20.79 -2.15
CA ALA A 147 -2.96 21.80 -1.34
C ALA A 147 -3.20 21.56 0.16
N MET A 148 -2.20 21.91 0.96
CA MET A 148 -2.31 22.08 2.42
C MET A 148 -1.76 23.46 2.83
N PRO A 149 -2.08 23.97 4.03
CA PRO A 149 -1.55 25.23 4.52
C PRO A 149 -0.03 25.32 4.40
N ALA A 150 0.46 26.46 3.89
CA ALA A 150 1.88 26.64 3.58
C ALA A 150 2.76 26.73 4.83
N ASP A 151 2.20 27.16 5.95
CA ASP A 151 2.85 27.19 7.25
C ASP A 151 3.17 25.79 7.77
N LEU A 152 2.45 24.74 7.36
CA LEU A 152 2.76 23.35 7.75
C LEU A 152 3.87 22.70 6.93
N ALA A 153 4.41 23.38 5.91
CA ALA A 153 5.34 22.78 4.97
C ALA A 153 6.68 22.34 5.60
N PHE A 154 7.13 23.01 6.68
CA PHE A 154 8.36 22.62 7.38
C PHE A 154 8.27 21.22 8.00
N ASN A 155 7.06 20.76 8.34
CA ASN A 155 6.85 19.40 8.86
C ASN A 155 7.20 18.32 7.84
N ILE A 156 7.19 18.63 6.54
CA ILE A 156 7.55 17.67 5.49
C ILE A 156 9.02 17.26 5.61
N THR A 157 9.91 18.22 5.84
CA THR A 157 11.36 17.98 5.85
C THR A 157 11.91 17.62 7.23
N THR A 158 11.07 17.69 8.27
CA THR A 158 11.47 17.28 9.62
C THR A 158 11.63 15.75 9.66
N PRO A 159 12.81 15.22 10.03
CA PRO A 159 13.00 13.78 10.15
C PRO A 159 12.14 13.22 11.29
N VAL A 160 11.30 12.24 10.96
CA VAL A 160 10.41 11.54 11.91
C VAL A 160 10.51 10.04 11.70
N LYS A 161 10.40 9.27 12.78
CA LYS A 161 10.50 7.81 12.77
C LYS A 161 9.19 7.12 13.10
N SER A 162 8.27 7.80 13.78
CA SER A 162 6.96 7.28 14.16
C SER A 162 5.82 8.20 13.73
N ALA A 163 4.64 7.61 13.55
CA ALA A 163 3.41 8.29 13.17
C ALA A 163 2.81 9.17 14.29
N ASP A 164 3.29 9.03 15.51
CA ASP A 164 2.82 9.74 16.72
C ASP A 164 3.63 11.00 17.02
N GLU A 165 4.66 11.28 16.23
CA GLU A 165 5.50 12.47 16.42
C GLU A 165 4.74 13.75 16.03
N PRO A 166 4.96 14.89 16.73
CA PRO A 166 4.22 16.13 16.51
C PRO A 166 4.18 16.62 15.04
N PRO A 167 5.26 16.53 14.24
CA PRO A 167 5.20 16.93 12.83
C PRO A 167 4.22 16.08 12.02
N VAL A 168 4.11 14.77 12.32
CA VAL A 168 3.19 13.88 11.63
C VAL A 168 1.75 14.15 12.03
N LEU A 169 1.51 14.40 13.32
CA LEU A 169 0.17 14.77 13.82
C LEU A 169 -0.31 16.07 13.17
N ALA A 170 0.56 17.08 13.04
CA ALA A 170 0.24 18.32 12.35
C ALA A 170 -0.12 18.10 10.86
N LEU A 171 0.61 17.21 10.17
CA LEU A 171 0.29 16.83 8.79
C LEU A 171 -1.04 16.07 8.68
N LYS A 172 -1.39 15.22 9.66
CA LYS A 172 -2.68 14.49 9.69
C LYS A 172 -3.87 15.43 9.90
N GLU A 173 -3.70 16.46 10.72
CA GLU A 173 -4.74 17.45 11.03
C GLU A 173 -4.87 18.54 9.95
N ALA A 174 -3.90 18.64 9.03
CA ALA A 174 -3.88 19.62 7.97
C ALA A 174 -5.18 19.54 7.12
N PRO A 175 -5.87 20.68 6.91
CA PRO A 175 -6.95 20.74 5.94
C PRO A 175 -6.35 20.57 4.54
N VAL A 176 -6.92 19.66 3.75
CA VAL A 176 -6.53 19.44 2.35
C VAL A 176 -7.61 20.04 1.47
N THR A 177 -7.21 20.84 0.51
CA THR A 177 -8.07 21.43 -0.54
C THR A 177 -7.47 21.13 -1.90
N ALA A 178 -8.20 21.42 -2.98
CA ALA A 178 -7.62 21.47 -4.32
C ALA A 178 -7.61 22.91 -4.83
N VAL A 179 -6.48 23.33 -5.41
CA VAL A 179 -6.32 24.67 -5.96
C VAL A 179 -6.45 24.60 -7.48
N LYS A 180 -7.41 25.34 -8.04
CA LYS A 180 -7.58 25.47 -9.50
C LYS A 180 -6.52 26.42 -10.09
N PRO A 181 -6.27 26.38 -11.42
CA PRO A 181 -5.35 27.31 -12.08
C PRO A 181 -5.67 28.80 -11.86
N THR A 182 -6.94 29.12 -11.57
CA THR A 182 -7.43 30.45 -11.21
C THR A 182 -6.96 30.92 -9.82
N GLY A 183 -6.42 30.02 -8.99
CA GLY A 183 -6.06 30.27 -7.60
C GLY A 183 -7.21 30.08 -6.60
N GLU A 184 -8.40 29.73 -7.09
CA GLU A 184 -9.56 29.40 -6.25
C GLU A 184 -9.38 28.04 -5.56
N GLU A 185 -9.79 27.96 -4.30
CA GLU A 185 -9.81 26.72 -3.53
C GLU A 185 -11.16 26.03 -3.70
N VAL A 186 -11.11 24.76 -4.05
CA VAL A 186 -12.28 23.89 -4.10
C VAL A 186 -12.10 22.70 -3.18
N ASP A 187 -13.23 22.12 -2.77
CA ASP A 187 -13.23 20.92 -1.97
C ASP A 187 -12.59 19.75 -2.73
N VAL A 188 -11.81 18.94 -2.02
CA VAL A 188 -11.10 17.77 -2.57
C VAL A 188 -12.08 16.82 -3.27
N ALA A 189 -13.31 16.70 -2.76
CA ALA A 189 -14.37 15.87 -3.32
C ALA A 189 -14.85 16.31 -4.72
N GLU A 190 -14.65 17.57 -5.12
CA GLU A 190 -14.98 18.05 -6.48
C GLU A 190 -13.92 17.60 -7.51
N VAL A 191 -12.70 17.33 -7.06
CA VAL A 191 -11.53 17.11 -7.93
C VAL A 191 -11.03 15.66 -7.91
N VAL A 192 -11.25 14.94 -6.80
CA VAL A 192 -10.80 13.56 -6.64
C VAL A 192 -11.94 12.61 -6.96
N GLU A 193 -11.72 11.74 -7.94
CA GLU A 193 -12.69 10.70 -8.29
C GLU A 193 -12.97 9.82 -7.06
N SER A 194 -14.25 9.69 -6.74
CA SER A 194 -14.71 8.76 -5.71
C SER A 194 -14.25 7.33 -6.05
N PRO A 195 -14.03 6.46 -5.05
CA PRO A 195 -13.66 5.07 -5.29
C PRO A 195 -14.60 4.47 -6.35
N PRO A 196 -14.09 3.80 -7.40
CA PRO A 196 -14.96 3.14 -8.35
C PRO A 196 -15.89 2.22 -7.55
N VAL A 197 -17.20 2.36 -7.77
CA VAL A 197 -18.22 1.52 -7.14
C VAL A 197 -18.02 0.11 -7.70
N GLN A 198 -17.07 -0.61 -7.12
CA GLN A 198 -16.85 -2.00 -7.42
C GLN A 198 -18.05 -2.70 -6.81
N SER A 199 -19.06 -3.00 -7.64
CA SER A 199 -20.14 -3.90 -7.28
C SER A 199 -19.50 -5.07 -6.59
N ALA A 200 -19.75 -5.18 -5.28
CA ALA A 200 -19.08 -6.15 -4.43
C ALA A 200 -19.22 -7.48 -5.13
N ALA A 201 -18.10 -7.98 -5.68
CA ALA A 201 -18.05 -9.34 -6.14
C ALA A 201 -18.35 -10.14 -4.87
N VAL A 202 -19.59 -10.63 -4.80
CA VAL A 202 -20.07 -11.50 -3.73
C VAL A 202 -18.96 -12.53 -3.61
N MET A 203 -18.24 -12.50 -2.49
CA MET A 203 -17.23 -13.50 -2.23
C MET A 203 -17.95 -14.83 -2.46
N PRO A 204 -17.50 -15.72 -3.38
CA PRO A 204 -17.95 -17.09 -3.27
C PRO A 204 -17.55 -17.47 -1.85
N GLU A 205 -18.51 -17.88 -1.02
CA GLU A 205 -18.29 -18.18 0.39
C GLU A 205 -16.98 -18.96 0.56
N THR A 206 -15.89 -18.30 0.97
CA THR A 206 -14.62 -18.97 1.28
C THR A 206 -14.65 -19.45 2.72
N ALA A 207 -15.77 -20.04 3.12
CA ALA A 207 -15.79 -21.20 3.98
C ALA A 207 -16.09 -22.42 3.10
N GLY A 208 -15.36 -22.57 1.99
CA GLY A 208 -15.38 -23.81 1.22
C GLY A 208 -15.15 -24.98 2.18
N LEU A 209 -15.86 -26.08 1.95
CA LEU A 209 -16.00 -27.26 2.83
C LEU A 209 -14.70 -27.90 3.35
N LEU A 210 -13.51 -27.37 3.02
CA LEU A 210 -12.19 -27.89 3.34
C LEU A 210 -11.90 -28.02 4.85
N PRO A 211 -12.25 -27.07 5.75
CA PRO A 211 -12.09 -27.27 7.19
C PRO A 211 -13.02 -28.38 7.70
N LEU A 212 -14.25 -28.47 7.15
CA LEU A 212 -15.24 -29.48 7.50
C LEU A 212 -14.81 -30.87 7.02
N LEU A 213 -14.27 -30.99 5.80
CA LEU A 213 -13.70 -32.22 5.25
C LEU A 213 -12.46 -32.66 6.04
N GLY A 214 -11.63 -31.72 6.48
CA GLY A 214 -10.53 -31.98 7.41
C GLY A 214 -11.02 -32.55 8.75
N LEU A 215 -12.11 -32.01 9.30
CA LEU A 215 -12.73 -32.48 10.54
C LEU A 215 -13.39 -33.86 10.40
N ILE A 216 -14.07 -34.13 9.28
CA ILE A 216 -14.65 -35.45 8.96
C ILE A 216 -13.54 -36.50 8.80
N GLY A 217 -12.41 -36.11 8.17
CA GLY A 217 -11.23 -36.96 8.08
C GLY A 217 -10.65 -37.31 9.45
N LEU A 218 -10.52 -36.32 10.34
CA LEU A 218 -10.01 -36.51 11.70
C LEU A 218 -10.91 -37.42 12.54
N LEU A 219 -12.24 -37.23 12.44
CA LEU A 219 -13.24 -38.06 13.13
C LEU A 219 -13.23 -39.52 12.64
N SER A 220 -13.04 -39.74 11.34
CA SER A 220 -12.97 -41.08 10.75
C SER A 220 -11.73 -41.86 11.22
N VAL A 221 -10.59 -41.18 11.38
CA VAL A 221 -9.37 -41.78 11.94
C VAL A 221 -9.55 -42.09 13.43
N GLY A 222 -10.17 -41.19 14.20
CA GLY A 222 -10.48 -41.43 15.61
C GLY A 222 -11.39 -42.64 15.84
N ALA A 223 -12.45 -42.79 15.06
CA ALA A 223 -13.37 -43.92 15.14
C ALA A 223 -12.68 -45.26 14.77
N GLY A 224 -11.82 -45.26 13.76
CA GLY A 224 -11.05 -46.45 13.36
C GLY A 224 -10.08 -46.94 14.46
N ILE A 225 -9.43 -46.01 15.17
CA ILE A 225 -8.54 -46.35 16.30
C ILE A 225 -9.35 -46.94 17.46
N ALA A 226 -10.49 -46.34 17.81
CA ALA A 226 -11.35 -46.84 18.89
C ALA A 226 -11.87 -48.27 18.60
N LEU A 227 -12.37 -48.54 17.39
CA LEU A 227 -12.84 -49.88 17.00
C LEU A 227 -11.70 -50.91 17.00
N SER A 228 -10.48 -50.52 16.60
CA SER A 228 -9.32 -51.41 16.63
C SER A 228 -8.81 -51.75 18.04
N ALA A 229 -9.07 -50.87 19.02
CA ALA A 229 -8.73 -51.10 20.41
C ALA A 229 -9.75 -52.02 21.11
N PHE A 230 -11.03 -51.91 20.78
CA PHE A 230 -12.08 -52.77 21.33
C PHE A 230 -12.16 -54.15 20.66
N GLY A 231 -11.77 -54.28 19.37
CA GLY A 231 -11.73 -55.57 18.67
C GLY A 231 -10.61 -56.52 19.11
N LYS A 232 -9.72 -56.10 20.02
CA LYS A 232 -8.59 -56.88 20.52
C LYS A 232 -8.84 -57.53 21.89
N GLY A 233 -10.03 -57.38 22.45
CA GLY A 233 -10.43 -57.93 23.76
C GLY A 233 -11.34 -59.15 23.72
N SER A 234 -11.61 -59.76 22.56
CA SER A 234 -12.40 -60.99 22.45
C SER A 234 -11.72 -61.99 21.54
N ALA A 235 -10.79 -62.74 22.13
CA ALA A 235 -10.40 -64.10 21.75
C ALA A 235 -9.79 -64.74 23.01
#